data_AF-A0A482W4A8-F1
#
_entry.id   AF-A0A482W4A8-F1
#
_cell.length_a   1.000
_cell.length_b   1.000
_cell.length_c   1.000
_cell.angle_alpha   90.00
_cell.angle_beta   90.00
_cell.angle_gamma   90.00
#
_symmetry.space_group_name_H-M   'P 1'
#
loop_
_entity.id
_entity.type
_entity.pdbx_description
1 polymer ?
#
loop_
_entity_poly.entity_id
_entity_poly.type
_entity_poly.pdbx_seq_one_letter_code
_entity_poly.pdbx_strand_id
1 'polypeptide(L)'
;IILTEFLRRAKNEEGLTFWRFKIPLWCYKAYQMLLAFGFGLLCAMVTVTLSKSITGRLRPHFLTVCAPDINCSLAENQHIYHINFNCTKNLDKPGILKNARLSFPSGHANFFMYCAVFFSIYLQKKMVWDGPKLFKSTIQFLSILSAFCIGLSRISNNFHHWTDVTAGFAIGGAYAVCANLKVLRTEASIDAASTNL
;
A
#
# COMPACT_ATOMS: atom_id res chain seq x y z
N ILE A 1 -11.80 10.85 -4.73
CA ILE A 1 -12.06 10.52 -6.14
C ILE A 1 -13.49 10.92 -6.52
N ILE A 2 -14.53 10.24 -5.99
CA ILE A 2 -15.93 10.52 -6.37
C ILE A 2 -16.33 11.99 -6.12
N LEU A 3 -16.08 12.52 -4.92
CA LEU A 3 -16.39 13.92 -4.58
C LEU A 3 -15.66 14.91 -5.50
N THR A 4 -14.38 14.69 -5.76
CA THR A 4 -13.56 15.56 -6.61
C THR A 4 -14.06 15.54 -8.06
N GLU A 5 -14.41 14.38 -8.61
CA GLU A 5 -14.97 14.28 -9.96
C GLU A 5 -16.39 14.86 -10.05
N PHE A 6 -17.20 14.70 -9.00
CA PHE A 6 -18.53 15.29 -8.90
C PHE A 6 -18.47 16.83 -8.89
N LEU A 7 -17.59 17.41 -8.07
CA LEU A 7 -17.38 18.87 -8.05
C LEU A 7 -16.85 19.42 -9.39
N ARG A 8 -16.11 18.59 -10.14
CA ARG A 8 -15.60 18.95 -11.47
C ARG A 8 -16.67 18.86 -12.58
N ARG A 9 -17.85 18.30 -12.30
CA ARG A 9 -18.96 18.11 -13.27
C ARG A 9 -19.37 19.39 -13.98
N ALA A 10 -19.33 20.54 -13.29
CA ALA A 10 -19.84 21.81 -13.82
C ALA A 10 -19.08 22.37 -15.04
N LYS A 11 -17.94 21.78 -15.43
CA LYS A 11 -17.11 22.26 -16.54
C LYS A 11 -17.20 21.47 -17.85
N ASN A 12 -17.69 20.22 -17.83
CA ASN A 12 -17.72 19.34 -19.02
C ASN A 12 -19.07 18.62 -19.14
N GLU A 13 -20.03 19.22 -19.84
CA GLU A 13 -21.30 18.60 -20.18
C GLU A 13 -21.28 18.00 -21.58
N GLU A 14 -20.76 16.77 -21.73
CA GLU A 14 -21.26 15.80 -22.71
C GLU A 14 -21.10 14.38 -22.12
N GLY A 15 -22.20 13.62 -22.07
CA GLY A 15 -22.19 12.25 -21.55
C GLY A 15 -21.93 11.23 -22.66
N LEU A 16 -21.19 10.16 -22.37
CA LEU A 16 -21.04 9.06 -23.33
C LEU A 16 -22.35 8.25 -23.40
N THR A 17 -22.87 8.05 -24.60
CA THR A 17 -23.97 7.13 -24.87
C THR A 17 -23.44 5.72 -25.03
N PHE A 18 -23.69 4.86 -24.03
CA PHE A 18 -23.43 3.42 -24.11
C PHE A 18 -24.76 2.68 -24.13
N TRP A 19 -25.07 2.01 -25.24
CA TRP A 19 -26.24 1.13 -25.40
C TRP A 19 -27.55 1.71 -24.82
N ARG A 20 -27.97 2.86 -25.34
CA ARG A 20 -29.14 3.68 -24.92
C ARG A 20 -29.06 4.40 -23.57
N PHE A 21 -28.09 4.12 -22.70
CA PHE A 21 -27.90 4.87 -21.45
C PHE A 21 -26.88 6.00 -21.64
N LYS A 22 -27.25 7.23 -21.23
CA LYS A 22 -26.32 8.38 -21.15
C LYS A 22 -25.56 8.29 -19.84
N ILE A 23 -24.28 7.90 -19.88
CA ILE A 23 -23.42 7.87 -18.69
C ILE A 23 -22.72 9.22 -18.56
N PRO A 24 -22.84 9.91 -17.42
CA PRO A 24 -22.10 11.15 -17.19
C PRO A 24 -20.58 10.92 -17.28
N LEU A 25 -19.86 11.80 -17.98
CA LEU A 25 -18.41 11.67 -18.17
C LEU A 25 -17.63 11.60 -16.84
N TRP A 26 -18.10 12.33 -15.82
CA TRP A 26 -17.51 12.28 -14.47
C TRP A 26 -17.60 10.88 -13.83
N CYS A 27 -18.69 10.14 -14.06
CA CYS A 27 -18.84 8.75 -13.59
C CYS A 27 -17.83 7.84 -14.27
N TYR A 28 -17.66 7.99 -15.58
CA TYR A 28 -16.70 7.19 -16.35
C TYR A 28 -15.26 7.46 -15.90
N LYS A 29 -14.85 8.74 -15.78
CA LYS A 29 -13.51 9.12 -15.29
C LYS A 29 -13.29 8.63 -13.85
N ALA A 30 -14.29 8.76 -12.97
CA ALA A 30 -14.21 8.23 -11.61
C ALA A 30 -14.06 6.70 -11.58
N TYR A 31 -14.82 5.98 -12.41
CA TYR A 31 -14.72 4.52 -12.55
C TYR A 31 -13.33 4.08 -13.01
N GLN A 32 -12.77 4.71 -14.06
CA GLN A 32 -11.43 4.40 -14.54
C GLN A 32 -10.36 4.60 -13.46
N MET A 33 -10.44 5.70 -12.70
CA MET A 33 -9.54 5.98 -11.59
C MET A 33 -9.65 4.94 -10.48
N LEU A 34 -10.88 4.55 -10.09
CA LEU A 34 -11.12 3.54 -9.06
C LEU A 34 -10.63 2.15 -9.50
N LEU A 35 -10.84 1.79 -10.76
CA LEU A 35 -10.38 0.51 -11.31
C LEU A 35 -8.86 0.43 -11.33
N ALA A 36 -8.17 1.49 -11.75
CA ALA A 36 -6.72 1.55 -11.70
C ALA A 36 -6.16 1.54 -10.28
N PHE A 37 -6.81 2.27 -9.35
CA PHE A 37 -6.46 2.22 -7.93
C PHE A 37 -6.57 0.80 -7.38
N GLY A 38 -7.71 0.13 -7.61
CA GLY A 38 -7.97 -1.22 -7.12
C GLY A 38 -7.02 -2.25 -7.72
N PHE A 39 -6.81 -2.21 -9.05
CA PHE A 39 -5.91 -3.12 -9.74
C PHE A 39 -4.45 -2.95 -9.29
N GLY A 40 -3.95 -1.71 -9.22
CA GLY A 40 -2.60 -1.45 -8.74
C GLY A 40 -2.38 -1.88 -7.29
N LEU A 41 -3.38 -1.69 -6.43
CA LEU A 41 -3.35 -2.12 -5.04
C LEU A 41 -3.30 -3.65 -4.94
N LEU A 42 -4.12 -4.33 -5.74
CA LEU A 42 -4.14 -5.79 -5.81
C LEU A 42 -2.76 -6.32 -6.21
N CYS A 43 -2.16 -5.78 -7.27
CA CYS A 43 -0.81 -6.18 -7.70
C CYS A 43 0.24 -5.97 -6.60
N ALA A 44 0.21 -4.82 -5.91
CA ALA A 44 1.12 -4.54 -4.79
C ALA A 44 0.93 -5.55 -3.64
N MET A 45 -0.32 -5.85 -3.26
CA MET A 45 -0.64 -6.77 -2.18
C MET A 45 -0.29 -8.22 -2.51
N VAL A 46 -0.51 -8.65 -3.76
CA VAL A 46 -0.07 -9.96 -4.25
C VAL A 46 1.44 -10.08 -4.18
N THR A 47 2.17 -9.06 -4.62
CA THR A 47 3.65 -9.03 -4.58
C THR A 47 4.18 -9.22 -3.16
N VAL A 48 3.62 -8.47 -2.18
CA VAL A 48 3.99 -8.64 -0.76
C VAL A 48 3.63 -10.02 -0.24
N THR A 49 2.46 -10.55 -0.60
CA THR A 49 1.98 -11.86 -0.11
C THR A 49 2.86 -13.00 -0.64
N LEU A 50 3.23 -12.95 -1.92
CA LEU A 50 4.17 -13.89 -2.53
C LEU A 50 5.54 -13.79 -1.87
N SER A 51 6.07 -12.57 -1.72
CA SER A 51 7.37 -12.33 -1.09
C SER A 51 7.43 -12.85 0.35
N LYS A 52 6.34 -12.72 1.12
CA LYS A 52 6.23 -13.28 2.48
C LYS A 52 6.30 -14.80 2.49
N SER A 53 5.56 -15.44 1.59
CA SER A 53 5.53 -16.90 1.50
C SER A 53 6.86 -17.48 1.04
N ILE A 54 7.60 -16.78 0.18
CA ILE A 54 8.91 -17.21 -0.33
C ILE A 54 10.01 -17.02 0.72
N THR A 55 10.04 -15.87 1.41
CA THR A 55 11.16 -15.54 2.30
C THR A 55 11.08 -16.20 3.67
N GLY A 56 9.88 -16.36 4.24
CA GLY A 56 9.72 -17.01 5.55
C GLY A 56 10.49 -16.35 6.71
N ARG A 57 10.84 -15.06 6.60
CA ARG A 57 11.65 -14.35 7.60
C ARG A 57 10.92 -14.24 8.95
N LEU A 58 11.63 -14.53 10.02
CA LEU A 58 11.15 -14.43 11.40
C LEU A 58 10.95 -12.97 11.84
N ARG A 59 9.85 -12.70 12.54
CA ARG A 59 9.55 -11.40 13.15
C ARG A 59 10.40 -11.15 14.40
N PRO A 60 10.65 -9.89 14.80
CA PRO A 60 11.39 -9.58 16.03
C PRO A 60 10.80 -10.24 17.29
N HIS A 61 9.48 -10.34 17.40
CA HIS A 61 8.80 -11.02 18.51
C HIS A 61 8.70 -12.56 18.36
N PHE A 62 9.42 -13.18 17.43
CA PHE A 62 9.31 -14.62 17.22
C PHE A 62 9.71 -15.43 18.47
N LEU A 63 10.80 -15.03 19.15
CA LEU A 63 11.29 -15.75 20.33
C LEU A 63 10.29 -15.77 21.48
N THR A 64 9.53 -14.69 21.67
CA THR A 64 8.50 -14.62 22.72
C THR A 64 7.24 -15.43 22.39
N VAL A 65 6.97 -15.65 21.10
CA VAL A 65 5.86 -16.48 20.62
C VAL A 65 6.21 -17.96 20.64
N CYS A 66 7.39 -18.33 20.15
CA CYS A 66 7.83 -19.73 20.04
C CYS A 66 8.30 -20.28 21.39
N ALA A 67 9.06 -19.49 22.17
CA ALA A 67 9.76 -19.94 23.38
C ALA A 67 10.52 -21.27 23.13
N PRO A 68 11.68 -21.23 22.44
CA PRO A 68 12.40 -22.45 22.10
C PRO A 68 12.82 -23.23 23.34
N ASP A 69 12.88 -24.57 23.23
CA ASP A 69 13.29 -25.52 24.27
C ASP A 69 14.81 -25.54 24.56
N ILE A 70 15.49 -24.43 24.28
CA ILE A 70 16.94 -24.29 24.46
C ILE A 70 17.22 -23.55 25.76
N ASN A 71 18.00 -24.19 26.64
CA ASN A 71 18.47 -23.55 27.86
C ASN A 71 19.73 -22.72 27.57
N CYS A 72 19.54 -21.42 27.34
CA CYS A 72 20.63 -20.46 27.06
C CYS A 72 21.58 -20.23 28.25
N SER A 73 21.26 -20.73 29.45
CA SER A 73 22.12 -20.59 30.64
C SER A 73 23.26 -21.62 30.68
N LEU A 74 23.14 -22.71 29.92
CA LEU A 74 24.18 -23.74 29.85
C LEU A 74 25.34 -23.25 28.98
N ALA A 75 26.58 -23.39 29.47
CA ALA A 75 27.80 -22.96 28.76
C ALA A 75 27.93 -23.60 27.37
N GLU A 76 27.47 -24.84 27.23
CA GLU A 76 27.41 -25.60 25.99
C GLU A 76 26.46 -25.01 24.94
N ASN A 77 25.48 -24.18 25.33
CA ASN A 77 24.56 -23.52 24.39
C ASN A 77 24.94 -22.07 24.09
N GLN A 78 25.97 -21.52 24.75
CA GLN A 78 26.40 -20.14 24.57
C GLN A 78 27.17 -19.97 23.26
N HIS A 79 26.91 -18.87 22.55
CA HIS A 79 27.57 -18.52 21.27
C HIS A 79 27.37 -19.53 20.12
N ILE A 80 26.44 -20.47 20.24
CA ILE A 80 26.09 -21.42 19.19
C ILE A 80 24.84 -20.94 18.44
N TYR A 81 24.87 -21.05 17.11
CA TYR A 81 23.69 -20.81 16.29
C TYR A 81 22.81 -22.06 16.21
N HIS A 82 21.64 -22.01 16.86
CA HIS A 82 20.71 -23.12 16.92
C HIS A 82 19.74 -23.10 15.73
N ILE A 83 19.85 -24.10 14.86
CA ILE A 83 18.97 -24.26 13.68
C ILE A 83 17.73 -25.08 14.03
N ASN A 84 17.92 -26.12 14.84
CA ASN A 84 16.87 -27.05 15.24
C ASN A 84 16.45 -26.74 16.68
N PHE A 85 15.18 -26.40 16.86
CA PHE A 85 14.57 -26.16 18.16
C PHE A 85 13.08 -26.48 18.06
N ASN A 86 12.48 -26.86 19.18
CA ASN A 86 11.05 -27.02 19.27
C ASN A 86 10.44 -25.84 20.04
N CYS A 87 9.32 -25.33 19.55
CA CYS A 87 8.60 -24.27 20.26
C CYS A 87 7.87 -24.89 21.45
N THR A 88 8.07 -24.37 22.67
CA THR A 88 7.36 -24.86 23.86
C THR A 88 6.02 -24.16 24.06
N LYS A 89 5.84 -22.98 23.47
CA LYS A 89 4.64 -22.13 23.64
C LYS A 89 3.82 -22.03 22.35
N ASN A 90 2.50 -21.88 22.50
CA ASN A 90 1.54 -21.72 21.39
C ASN A 90 1.50 -22.90 20.41
N LEU A 91 1.84 -24.11 20.85
CA LEU A 91 1.80 -25.34 20.05
C LEU A 91 0.37 -25.65 19.55
N ASP A 92 -0.60 -25.38 20.39
CA ASP A 92 -2.05 -25.43 20.18
C ASP A 92 -2.58 -24.37 19.19
N LYS A 93 -1.75 -23.37 18.82
CA LYS A 93 -2.13 -22.26 17.93
C LYS A 93 -1.17 -22.13 16.74
N PRO A 94 -1.20 -23.07 15.78
CA PRO A 94 -0.25 -23.10 14.66
C PRO A 94 -0.31 -21.85 13.79
N GLY A 95 -1.46 -21.17 13.72
CA GLY A 95 -1.62 -19.91 12.99
C GLY A 95 -0.77 -18.77 13.56
N ILE A 96 -0.58 -18.70 14.88
CA ILE A 96 0.22 -17.66 15.53
C ILE A 96 1.70 -17.88 15.20
N LEU A 97 2.16 -19.13 15.29
CA LEU A 97 3.55 -19.48 14.97
C LEU A 97 3.85 -19.24 13.48
N LYS A 98 2.94 -19.63 12.57
CA LYS A 98 3.06 -19.33 11.14
C LYS A 98 3.16 -17.82 10.89
N ASN A 99 2.33 -17.02 11.55
CA ASN A 99 2.36 -15.56 11.40
C ASN A 99 3.68 -14.94 11.88
N ALA A 100 4.28 -15.50 12.94
CA ALA A 100 5.57 -15.05 13.45
C ALA A 100 6.73 -15.33 12.47
N ARG A 101 6.55 -16.24 11.49
CA ARG A 101 7.50 -16.55 10.40
C ARG A 101 7.25 -15.77 9.10
N LEU A 102 6.33 -14.79 9.11
CA LEU A 102 5.97 -14.01 7.92
C LEU A 102 6.23 -12.52 8.18
N SER A 103 7.51 -12.14 8.21
CA SER A 103 7.95 -10.77 8.48
C SER A 103 8.18 -9.94 7.22
N PHE A 104 8.94 -10.43 6.24
CA PHE A 104 9.34 -9.62 5.08
C PHE A 104 8.41 -9.83 3.88
N PRO A 105 8.01 -8.78 3.13
CA PRO A 105 8.02 -7.35 3.47
C PRO A 105 6.76 -6.94 4.26
N SER A 106 6.75 -5.73 4.82
CA SER A 106 5.61 -5.22 5.60
C SER A 106 4.40 -4.88 4.72
N GLY A 107 3.32 -5.63 4.91
CA GLY A 107 2.05 -5.39 4.19
C GLY A 107 1.33 -4.11 4.61
N HIS A 108 1.44 -3.72 5.88
CA HIS A 108 0.86 -2.45 6.35
C HIS A 108 1.59 -1.26 5.71
N ALA A 109 2.93 -1.30 5.72
CA ALA A 109 3.74 -0.26 5.09
C ALA A 109 3.40 -0.12 3.59
N ASN A 110 3.33 -1.25 2.88
CA ASN A 110 2.94 -1.29 1.47
C ASN A 110 1.56 -0.69 1.20
N PHE A 111 0.53 -1.12 1.94
CA PHE A 111 -0.84 -0.66 1.74
C PHE A 111 -0.98 0.85 1.94
N PHE A 112 -0.50 1.37 3.09
CA PHE A 112 -0.68 2.78 3.41
C PHE A 112 0.18 3.68 2.53
N MET A 113 1.39 3.25 2.17
CA MET A 113 2.22 4.02 1.23
C MET A 113 1.61 4.05 -0.17
N TYR A 114 1.08 2.92 -0.66
CA TYR A 114 0.37 2.88 -1.94
C TYR A 114 -0.79 3.89 -1.95
N CYS A 115 -1.64 3.85 -0.92
CA CYS A 115 -2.78 4.76 -0.79
C CYS A 115 -2.33 6.23 -0.74
N ALA A 116 -1.32 6.55 0.08
CA ALA A 116 -0.84 7.92 0.26
C ALA A 116 -0.19 8.50 -1.01
N VAL A 117 0.66 7.73 -1.69
CA VAL A 117 1.30 8.14 -2.94
C VAL A 117 0.26 8.30 -4.05
N PHE A 118 -0.63 7.31 -4.21
CA PHE A 118 -1.68 7.39 -5.23
C PHE A 118 -2.58 8.60 -5.01
N PHE A 119 -3.03 8.81 -3.77
CA PHE A 119 -3.85 9.95 -3.40
C PHE A 119 -3.13 11.28 -3.62
N SER A 120 -1.85 11.35 -3.30
CA SER A 120 -1.05 12.58 -3.47
C SER A 120 -0.92 12.99 -4.93
N ILE A 121 -0.63 12.03 -5.82
CA ILE A 121 -0.56 12.26 -7.27
C ILE A 121 -1.95 12.65 -7.81
N TYR A 122 -3.00 11.96 -7.36
CA TYR A 122 -4.37 12.27 -7.73
C TYR A 122 -4.76 13.71 -7.37
N LEU A 123 -4.52 14.12 -6.11
CA LEU A 123 -4.79 15.49 -5.65
C LEU A 123 -4.04 16.52 -6.48
N GLN A 124 -2.77 16.27 -6.79
CA GLN A 124 -1.94 17.19 -7.56
C GLN A 124 -2.53 17.48 -8.95
N LYS A 125 -3.10 16.47 -9.60
CA LYS A 125 -3.60 16.56 -10.98
C LYS A 125 -5.06 16.99 -11.07
N LYS A 126 -5.90 16.61 -10.11
CA LYS A 126 -7.37 16.71 -10.24
C LYS A 126 -8.00 17.78 -9.37
N MET A 127 -7.38 18.12 -8.24
CA MET A 127 -7.96 19.12 -7.35
C MET A 127 -7.73 20.52 -7.92
N VAL A 128 -8.79 21.17 -8.39
CA VAL A 128 -8.80 22.61 -8.70
C VAL A 128 -9.13 23.34 -7.40
N TRP A 129 -8.26 24.26 -6.98
CA TRP A 129 -8.40 24.99 -5.72
C TRP A 129 -7.81 26.37 -5.90
N ASP A 130 -8.63 27.40 -5.68
CA ASP A 130 -8.28 28.81 -5.85
C ASP A 130 -7.77 29.48 -4.56
N GLY A 131 -7.71 28.73 -3.45
CA GLY A 131 -7.19 29.22 -2.16
C GLY A 131 -5.66 29.09 -2.03
N PRO A 132 -5.12 29.02 -0.80
CA PRO A 132 -3.69 29.10 -0.57
C PRO A 132 -2.93 27.94 -1.24
N LYS A 133 -1.87 28.29 -1.98
CA LYS A 133 -1.06 27.35 -2.80
C LYS A 133 -0.54 26.16 -2.00
N LEU A 134 -0.23 26.35 -0.71
CA LEU A 134 0.34 25.33 0.16
C LEU A 134 -0.67 24.27 0.60
N PHE A 135 -1.98 24.54 0.54
CA PHE A 135 -3.00 23.65 1.09
C PHE A 135 -2.94 22.22 0.51
N LYS A 136 -2.76 22.09 -0.81
CA LYS A 136 -2.64 20.79 -1.47
C LYS A 136 -1.39 20.05 -1.00
N SER A 137 -0.26 20.74 -0.94
CA SER A 137 1.01 20.17 -0.49
C SER A 137 0.98 19.76 0.98
N THR A 138 0.27 20.50 1.83
CA THR A 138 0.05 20.11 3.24
C THR A 138 -0.75 18.82 3.33
N ILE A 139 -1.84 18.67 2.58
CA ILE A 139 -2.63 17.42 2.59
C ILE A 139 -1.80 16.23 2.09
N GLN A 140 -1.01 16.43 1.02
CA GLN A 140 -0.09 15.41 0.49
C GLN A 140 0.96 15.01 1.53
N PHE A 141 1.60 16.00 2.17
CA PHE A 141 2.58 15.77 3.21
C PHE A 141 1.99 14.99 4.39
N LEU A 142 0.82 15.42 4.90
CA LEU A 142 0.13 14.73 6.00
C LEU A 142 -0.27 13.30 5.63
N SER A 143 -0.67 13.06 4.39
CA SER A 143 -0.99 11.71 3.89
C SER A 143 0.24 10.80 3.91
N ILE A 144 1.37 11.27 3.36
CA ILE A 144 2.64 10.52 3.34
C ILE A 144 3.18 10.32 4.77
N LEU A 145 3.13 11.36 5.60
CA LEU A 145 3.55 11.30 7.00
C LEU A 145 2.73 10.27 7.78
N SER A 146 1.42 10.22 7.56
CA SER A 146 0.54 9.22 8.21
C SER A 146 0.95 7.79 7.82
N ALA A 147 1.20 7.55 6.53
CA ALA A 147 1.69 6.25 6.06
C ALA A 147 3.06 5.89 6.67
N PHE A 148 3.95 6.88 6.80
CA PHE A 148 5.25 6.71 7.44
C PHE A 148 5.13 6.33 8.92
N CYS A 149 4.32 7.06 9.69
CA CYS A 149 4.03 6.77 11.09
C CYS A 149 3.44 5.37 11.30
N ILE A 150 2.58 4.92 10.40
CA ILE A 150 2.05 3.55 10.45
C ILE A 150 3.19 2.54 10.24
N GLY A 151 4.12 2.78 9.31
CA GLY A 151 5.30 1.93 9.17
C GLY A 151 6.17 1.90 10.43
N LEU A 152 6.44 3.06 11.04
CA LEU A 152 7.20 3.14 12.29
C LEU A 152 6.49 2.39 13.43
N SER A 153 5.16 2.44 13.51
CA SER A 153 4.39 1.67 14.50
C SER A 153 4.65 0.16 14.38
N ARG A 154 4.92 -0.35 13.17
CA ARG A 154 5.24 -1.76 12.94
C ARG A 154 6.61 -2.15 13.46
N ILE A 155 7.55 -1.20 13.47
CA ILE A 155 8.88 -1.37 14.05
C ILE A 155 8.78 -1.32 15.57
N SER A 156 8.14 -0.27 16.11
CA SER A 156 7.97 -0.08 17.55
C SER A 156 7.22 -1.23 18.22
N ASN A 157 6.24 -1.83 17.53
CA ASN A 157 5.49 -2.97 18.04
C ASN A 157 6.16 -4.32 17.73
N ASN A 158 7.44 -4.34 17.35
CA ASN A 158 8.23 -5.54 17.08
C ASN A 158 7.63 -6.49 16.04
N PHE A 159 6.75 -6.02 15.15
CA PHE A 159 6.14 -6.86 14.12
C PHE A 159 7.03 -7.01 12.89
N HIS A 160 7.87 -6.03 12.61
CA HIS A 160 8.70 -5.98 11.41
C HIS A 160 10.05 -5.36 11.73
N HIS A 161 11.09 -5.81 11.03
CA HIS A 161 12.37 -5.13 10.99
C HIS A 161 12.24 -3.87 10.13
N TRP A 162 13.12 -2.89 10.36
CA TRP A 162 13.12 -1.65 9.56
C TRP A 162 13.26 -1.94 8.06
N THR A 163 14.06 -2.94 7.68
CA THR A 163 14.23 -3.40 6.28
C THR A 163 12.93 -3.90 5.65
N ASP A 164 12.05 -4.51 6.45
CA ASP A 164 10.79 -5.04 5.94
C ASP A 164 9.80 -3.91 5.66
N VAL A 165 9.86 -2.85 6.49
CA VAL A 165 9.06 -1.64 6.34
C VAL A 165 9.53 -0.82 5.15
N THR A 166 10.84 -0.63 4.97
CA THR A 166 11.39 0.10 3.81
C THR A 166 11.08 -0.61 2.50
N ALA A 167 11.23 -1.94 2.43
CA ALA A 167 10.83 -2.72 1.26
C ALA A 167 9.32 -2.60 0.99
N GLY A 168 8.48 -2.65 2.02
CA GLY A 168 7.05 -2.43 1.90
C GLY A 168 6.71 -1.05 1.31
N PHE A 169 7.34 0.01 1.80
CA PHE A 169 7.19 1.36 1.26
C PHE A 169 7.63 1.47 -0.20
N ALA A 170 8.77 0.86 -0.56
CA ALA A 170 9.28 0.88 -1.93
C ALA A 170 8.30 0.19 -2.91
N ILE A 171 7.80 -1.00 -2.56
CA ILE A 171 6.82 -1.73 -3.39
C ILE A 171 5.54 -0.91 -3.55
N GLY A 172 4.97 -0.43 -2.44
CA GLY A 172 3.71 0.32 -2.46
C GLY A 172 3.82 1.61 -3.28
N GLY A 173 4.91 2.36 -3.09
CA GLY A 173 5.19 3.57 -3.86
C GLY A 173 5.36 3.31 -5.35
N ALA A 174 6.12 2.29 -5.73
CA ALA A 174 6.37 1.95 -7.14
C ALA A 174 5.06 1.57 -7.87
N TYR A 175 4.24 0.69 -7.28
CA TYR A 175 2.95 0.32 -7.88
C TYR A 175 1.98 1.51 -7.94
N ALA A 176 1.97 2.40 -6.95
CA ALA A 176 1.13 3.59 -6.97
C ALA A 176 1.50 4.55 -8.12
N VAL A 177 2.80 4.76 -8.36
CA VAL A 177 3.29 5.56 -9.48
C VAL A 177 2.88 4.90 -10.81
N CYS A 178 3.14 3.60 -10.96
CA CYS A 178 2.77 2.84 -12.18
C CYS A 178 1.26 2.90 -12.48
N ALA A 179 0.42 2.76 -11.45
CA ALA A 179 -1.03 2.83 -11.60
C ALA A 179 -1.50 4.22 -12.04
N ASN A 180 -0.93 5.29 -11.47
CA ASN A 180 -1.26 6.66 -11.86
C ASN A 180 -0.79 7.01 -13.28
N LEU A 181 0.43 6.62 -13.66
CA LEU A 181 1.00 6.97 -14.95
C LEU A 181 0.14 6.46 -16.13
N LYS A 182 -0.39 5.24 -16.01
CA LYS A 182 -1.26 4.67 -17.05
C LYS A 182 -2.56 5.45 -17.21
N VAL A 183 -3.23 5.78 -16.10
CA VAL A 183 -4.51 6.50 -16.16
C VAL A 183 -4.33 7.93 -16.63
N LEU A 184 -3.33 8.63 -16.11
CA LEU A 184 -3.07 10.02 -16.48
C LEU A 184 -2.69 10.15 -17.97
N ARG A 185 -1.97 9.17 -18.53
CA ARG A 185 -1.68 9.12 -19.97
C ARG A 185 -2.96 8.91 -20.78
N THR A 186 -3.81 7.96 -20.40
CA THR A 186 -5.08 7.71 -21.11
C THR A 186 -5.99 8.93 -21.09
N GLU A 187 -6.12 9.62 -19.95
CA GLU A 187 -6.94 10.82 -19.87
C GLU A 187 -6.39 11.97 -20.72
N ALA A 188 -5.06 12.18 -20.74
CA ALA A 188 -4.45 13.16 -21.61
C ALA A 188 -4.72 12.88 -23.10
N SER A 189 -4.69 11.59 -23.51
CA SER A 189 -5.06 11.17 -24.87
C SER A 189 -6.53 11.45 -25.19
N ILE A 190 -7.46 11.19 -24.25
CA ILE A 190 -8.89 11.44 -24.44
C ILE A 190 -9.17 12.94 -24.55
N ASP A 191 -8.60 13.74 -23.64
CA ASP A 191 -8.80 15.19 -23.65
C ASP A 191 -8.24 15.80 -24.94
N ALA A 192 -7.09 15.33 -25.45
CA ALA A 192 -6.53 15.72 -26.75
C ALA A 192 -7.39 15.29 -27.95
N ALA A 193 -8.05 14.13 -27.90
CA ALA A 193 -8.97 13.70 -28.94
C ALA A 193 -10.24 14.56 -28.98
N SER A 194 -10.74 15.00 -27.82
CA SER A 194 -11.93 15.86 -27.71
C SER A 194 -11.70 17.31 -28.13
N THR A 195 -10.44 17.79 -28.20
CA THR A 195 -10.11 19.16 -28.65
C THR A 195 -9.86 19.25 -30.16
N ASN A 196 -9.77 18.11 -30.86
CA ASN A 196 -9.59 18.03 -32.32
C ASN A 196 -10.90 17.74 -33.08
N LEU A 197 -12.04 17.81 -32.38
CA LEU A 197 -13.41 17.74 -32.89
C LEU A 197 -14.09 19.09 -32.64
#